data_AF-A0A5J4Y8M0-F1
#
_entry.id   AF-A0A5J4Y8M0-F1
#
_cell.length_a   1.000
_cell.length_b   1.000
_cell.length_c   1.000
_cell.angle_alpha   90.00
_cell.angle_beta   90.00
_cell.angle_gamma   90.00
#
_symmetry.space_group_name_H-M   'P 1'
#
loop_
_entity.id
_entity.type
_entity.pdbx_description
1 polymer ?
#
loop_
_entity_poly.entity_id
_entity_poly.type
_entity_poly.pdbx_seq_one_letter_code
_entity_poly.pdbx_strand_id
1 'polypeptide(L)'
;MASRSADQARWQVPLTLVSQSKDSDKLAQPKRRLTLERPSDDSERLEVLRDLSVLDTQIDPKFEDITRLVCTVFNVPIAAVTLMDRERLFFKALQGLKYVNNEMDRNEACFCSWAIAQKDNEVLVVEDASQDARFADYDLVARKDHPIRFYAGAPLVAPDGHKLGTL
;
A
#
# COMPACT_ATOMS: atom_id res chain seq x y z
N MET A 1 6.75 71.10 -12.86
CA MET A 1 7.51 70.56 -11.71
C MET A 1 6.72 70.82 -10.44
N ALA A 2 6.08 69.79 -9.87
CA ALA A 2 5.42 69.79 -8.55
C ALA A 2 5.50 68.32 -8.05
N SER A 3 6.36 67.99 -7.08
CA SER A 3 6.24 68.07 -5.61
C SER A 3 5.43 66.92 -4.96
N ARG A 4 6.19 66.02 -4.33
CA ARG A 4 5.99 65.14 -3.15
C ARG A 4 4.59 64.90 -2.51
N SER A 5 4.25 63.60 -2.40
CA SER A 5 3.88 62.79 -1.21
C SER A 5 2.87 63.28 -0.14
N ALA A 6 1.77 62.53 0.09
CA ALA A 6 1.51 61.71 1.30
C ALA A 6 0.07 61.14 1.39
N ASP A 7 -0.03 59.93 1.96
CA ASP A 7 -1.07 59.32 2.81
C ASP A 7 -2.49 58.87 2.33
N GLN A 8 -2.68 57.54 2.50
CA GLN A 8 -3.77 56.79 3.16
C GLN A 8 -5.27 57.10 2.92
N ALA A 9 -5.99 56.09 2.39
CA ALA A 9 -7.35 55.70 2.83
C ALA A 9 -7.67 54.29 2.27
N ARG A 10 -7.75 53.25 3.12
CA ARG A 10 -9.00 52.62 3.61
C ARG A 10 -10.06 52.38 2.53
N TRP A 11 -10.03 51.21 1.90
CA TRP A 11 -11.17 50.68 1.13
C TRP A 11 -11.94 49.68 2.00
N GLN A 12 -13.02 50.15 2.63
CA GLN A 12 -14.15 49.30 2.99
C GLN A 12 -15.01 49.14 1.73
N VAL A 13 -15.40 47.91 1.42
CA VAL A 13 -16.45 47.64 0.42
C VAL A 13 -17.57 46.87 1.13
N PRO A 14 -18.85 47.21 0.88
CA PRO A 14 -19.96 46.79 1.74
C PRO A 14 -20.33 45.32 1.52
N LEU A 15 -20.73 44.65 2.61
CA LEU A 15 -21.45 43.39 2.57
C LEU A 15 -22.90 43.65 2.13
N THR A 16 -23.26 43.27 0.91
CA THR A 16 -24.66 42.94 0.60
C THR A 16 -24.77 41.92 -0.52
N LEU A 17 -25.28 40.74 -0.13
CA LEU A 17 -25.89 39.66 -0.89
C LEU A 17 -26.35 39.99 -2.33
N VAL A 18 -25.86 39.23 -3.32
CA VAL A 18 -26.65 38.78 -4.48
C VAL A 18 -26.31 37.34 -4.86
N SER A 19 -27.37 36.53 -4.79
CA SER A 19 -27.69 35.23 -5.40
C SER A 19 -26.66 34.11 -5.52
N GLN A 20 -27.05 33.00 -4.88
CA GLN A 20 -26.62 31.63 -5.13
C GLN A 20 -26.56 31.30 -6.64
N SER A 21 -25.39 30.87 -7.12
CA SER A 21 -25.28 29.94 -8.24
C SER A 21 -24.93 28.57 -7.67
N LYS A 22 -25.94 27.70 -7.61
CA LYS A 22 -25.81 26.26 -7.37
C LYS A 22 -25.02 25.64 -8.53
N ASP A 23 -23.71 25.60 -8.41
CA ASP A 23 -22.87 24.55 -9.00
C ASP A 23 -22.23 23.77 -7.85
N SER A 24 -23.12 23.24 -7.01
CA SER A 24 -22.80 22.22 -6.02
C SER A 24 -23.08 20.86 -6.63
N ASP A 25 -22.31 20.45 -7.65
CA ASP A 25 -22.29 19.04 -8.02
C ASP A 25 -20.98 18.64 -8.70
N LYS A 26 -20.06 18.19 -7.85
CA LYS A 26 -19.01 17.17 -8.03
C LYS A 26 -17.87 17.45 -7.04
N LEU A 27 -18.18 17.43 -5.75
CA LEU A 27 -17.19 16.90 -4.82
C LEU A 27 -16.97 15.45 -5.25
N ALA A 28 -15.82 15.16 -5.85
CA ALA A 28 -15.39 13.80 -6.08
C ALA A 28 -15.57 13.04 -4.76
N GLN A 29 -16.45 12.04 -4.78
CA GLN A 29 -16.70 11.20 -3.62
C GLN A 29 -15.36 10.67 -3.12
N PRO A 30 -15.11 10.65 -1.80
CA PRO A 30 -13.88 10.06 -1.29
C PRO A 30 -13.80 8.62 -1.80
N LYS A 31 -12.75 8.33 -2.58
CA LYS A 31 -12.43 6.98 -3.06
C LYS A 31 -12.63 6.02 -1.88
N ARG A 32 -13.48 5.01 -2.10
CA ARG A 32 -13.88 3.97 -1.16
C ARG A 32 -12.68 3.63 -0.25
N ARG A 33 -12.78 3.87 1.07
CA ARG A 33 -11.83 3.28 2.03
C ARG A 33 -11.99 1.77 1.90
N LEU A 34 -11.16 1.14 1.08
CA LEU A 34 -11.09 -0.30 0.94
C LEU A 34 -10.40 -0.82 2.20
N THR A 35 -11.16 -1.03 3.27
CA THR A 35 -10.64 -1.76 4.43
C THR A 35 -10.38 -3.18 3.97
N LEU A 36 -9.11 -3.59 3.97
CA LEU A 36 -8.72 -4.94 3.59
C LEU A 36 -9.25 -5.95 4.61
N GLU A 37 -9.76 -7.09 4.10
CA GLU A 37 -10.17 -8.18 4.96
C GLU A 37 -8.96 -8.74 5.73
N ARG A 38 -9.20 -9.08 7.00
CA ARG A 38 -8.21 -9.71 7.87
C ARG A 38 -8.58 -11.18 8.05
N PRO A 39 -7.58 -12.08 8.21
CA PRO A 39 -7.83 -13.47 8.59
C PRO A 39 -8.68 -13.57 9.87
N SER A 40 -9.53 -14.59 9.99
CA SER A 40 -10.36 -14.80 11.19
C SER A 40 -9.53 -15.08 12.45
N ASP A 41 -8.32 -15.60 12.25
CA ASP A 41 -7.30 -15.95 13.24
C ASP A 41 -6.18 -14.87 13.34
N ASP A 42 -6.41 -13.63 12.88
CA ASP A 42 -5.36 -12.59 12.79
C ASP A 42 -4.70 -12.30 14.15
N SER A 43 -5.42 -12.46 15.27
CA SER A 43 -4.84 -12.28 16.62
C SER A 43 -3.79 -13.35 16.94
N GLU A 44 -4.11 -14.62 16.71
CA GLU A 44 -3.24 -15.78 16.98
C GLU A 44 -2.04 -15.76 16.03
N ARG A 45 -2.29 -15.50 14.75
CA ARG A 45 -1.26 -15.27 13.73
C ARG A 45 -0.26 -14.17 14.12
N LEU A 46 -0.74 -13.08 14.72
CA LEU A 46 0.12 -11.98 15.18
C LEU A 46 0.94 -12.35 16.43
N GLU A 47 0.44 -13.22 17.30
CA GLU A 47 1.22 -13.75 18.42
C GLU A 47 2.37 -14.60 17.91
N VAL A 48 2.09 -15.53 16.99
CA VAL A 48 3.12 -16.37 16.34
C VAL A 48 4.18 -15.53 15.65
N LEU A 49 3.78 -14.49 14.92
CA LEU A 49 4.72 -13.59 14.26
C LEU A 49 5.64 -12.85 15.26
N ARG A 50 5.10 -12.42 16.41
CA ARG A 50 5.88 -11.73 17.45
C ARG A 50 6.88 -12.68 18.09
N ASP A 51 6.49 -13.91 18.37
CA ASP A 51 7.33 -14.92 19.03
C ASP A 51 8.59 -15.24 18.20
N LEU A 52 8.50 -15.14 16.88
CA LEU A 52 9.66 -15.33 15.99
C LEU A 52 10.71 -14.21 16.10
N SER A 53 10.38 -13.04 16.67
CA SER A 53 11.31 -11.90 16.82
C SER A 53 12.01 -11.50 15.51
N VAL A 54 11.30 -11.62 14.38
CA VAL A 54 11.82 -11.35 13.04
C VAL A 54 11.48 -9.96 12.50
N LEU A 55 10.49 -9.28 13.10
CA LEU A 55 10.12 -7.90 12.75
C LEU A 55 11.19 -6.91 13.24
N ASP A 56 11.35 -5.78 12.54
CA ASP A 56 12.32 -4.72 12.86
C ASP A 56 13.79 -5.18 12.92
N THR A 57 14.07 -6.35 12.36
CA THR A 57 15.43 -6.85 12.23
C THR A 57 16.06 -6.34 10.94
N GLN A 58 17.38 -6.39 10.86
CA GLN A 58 18.08 -6.04 9.62
C GLN A 58 17.69 -7.00 8.49
N ILE A 59 17.86 -6.50 7.27
CA ILE A 59 17.76 -7.32 6.06
C ILE A 59 18.74 -8.48 6.21
N ASP A 60 18.23 -9.70 6.01
CA ASP A 60 19.01 -10.92 6.13
C ASP A 60 19.45 -11.36 4.72
N PRO A 61 20.77 -11.46 4.47
CA PRO A 61 21.31 -11.80 3.15
C PRO A 61 20.73 -13.09 2.57
N LYS A 62 20.33 -14.05 3.39
CA LYS A 62 19.72 -15.31 2.92
C LYS A 62 18.39 -15.07 2.23
N PHE A 63 17.58 -14.13 2.73
CA PHE A 63 16.32 -13.76 2.10
C PHE A 63 16.56 -12.87 0.86
N GLU A 64 17.63 -12.07 0.86
CA GLU A 64 18.03 -11.34 -0.36
C GLU A 64 18.42 -12.28 -1.50
N ASP A 65 19.13 -13.37 -1.21
CA ASP A 65 19.50 -14.36 -2.21
C ASP A 65 18.28 -15.04 -2.83
N ILE A 66 17.25 -15.32 -2.02
CA ILE A 66 15.96 -15.85 -2.49
C ILE A 66 15.29 -14.85 -3.44
N THR A 67 15.12 -13.60 -3.02
CA THR A 67 14.45 -12.57 -3.84
C THR A 67 15.23 -12.26 -5.13
N ARG A 68 16.57 -12.28 -5.08
CA ARG A 68 17.44 -12.15 -6.25
C ARG A 68 17.26 -13.32 -7.22
N LEU A 69 17.17 -14.55 -6.71
CA LEU A 69 16.90 -15.73 -7.52
C LEU A 69 15.52 -15.64 -8.18
N VAL A 70 14.48 -15.23 -7.45
CA VAL A 70 13.12 -15.05 -7.99
C VAL A 70 13.13 -14.04 -9.14
N CYS A 71 13.74 -12.87 -8.95
CA CYS A 71 13.89 -11.87 -10.03
C CYS A 71 14.59 -12.45 -11.25
N THR A 72 15.64 -13.26 -11.05
CA THR A 72 16.44 -13.85 -12.14
C THR A 72 15.66 -14.93 -12.89
N VAL A 73 15.02 -15.86 -12.18
CA VAL A 73 14.32 -17.01 -12.77
C VAL A 73 13.05 -16.59 -13.48
N PHE A 74 12.26 -15.70 -12.87
CA PHE A 74 10.98 -15.26 -13.42
C PHE A 74 11.09 -14.00 -14.28
N ASN A 75 12.30 -13.42 -14.39
CA ASN A 75 12.54 -12.18 -15.13
C ASN A 75 11.58 -11.05 -14.70
N VAL A 76 11.41 -10.89 -13.38
CA VAL A 76 10.55 -9.86 -12.78
C VAL A 76 11.38 -8.75 -12.12
N PRO A 77 10.93 -7.48 -12.19
CA PRO A 77 11.71 -6.36 -11.69
C PRO A 77 11.70 -6.25 -10.16
N ILE A 78 10.73 -6.87 -9.48
CA ILE A 78 10.51 -6.76 -8.04
C ILE A 78 10.20 -8.16 -7.49
N ALA A 79 10.83 -8.50 -6.37
CA ALA A 79 10.51 -9.65 -5.54
C ALA A 79 10.77 -9.28 -4.08
N ALA A 80 9.97 -9.80 -3.16
CA ALA A 80 10.09 -9.44 -1.75
C ALA A 80 9.72 -10.61 -0.85
N VAL A 81 10.40 -10.72 0.29
CA VAL A 81 9.91 -11.51 1.42
C VAL A 81 9.25 -10.56 2.38
N THR A 82 7.97 -10.76 2.65
CA THR A 82 7.14 -9.84 3.42
C THR A 82 6.51 -10.53 4.61
N LEU A 83 6.34 -9.80 5.71
CA LEU A 83 5.67 -10.25 6.93
C LEU A 83 4.55 -9.26 7.24
N MET A 84 3.33 -9.77 7.42
CA MET A 84 2.17 -8.92 7.70
C MET A 84 2.00 -8.72 9.21
N ASP A 85 2.35 -7.55 9.71
CA ASP A 85 2.09 -7.14 11.09
C ASP A 85 0.69 -6.50 11.19
N ARG A 86 0.34 -5.98 12.36
CA ARG A 86 -0.98 -5.47 12.68
C ARG A 86 -1.41 -4.34 11.76
N GLU A 87 -0.55 -3.35 11.56
CA GLU A 87 -0.83 -2.11 10.82
C GLU A 87 0.15 -1.88 9.66
N ARG A 88 1.10 -2.79 9.44
CA ARG A 88 2.13 -2.68 8.39
C ARG A 88 2.46 -4.01 7.75
N LEU A 89 2.94 -3.95 6.52
CA LEU A 89 3.68 -5.01 5.85
C LEU A 89 5.17 -4.72 6.03
N PHE A 90 5.92 -5.60 6.69
CA PHE A 90 7.35 -5.48 6.89
C PHE A 90 8.12 -6.22 5.78
N PHE A 91 9.10 -5.57 5.17
CA PHE A 91 9.97 -6.18 4.15
C PHE A 91 11.19 -6.82 4.81
N LYS A 92 11.21 -8.16 4.84
CA LYS A 92 12.37 -8.93 5.33
C LYS A 92 13.50 -8.99 4.29
N ALA A 93 13.13 -8.97 3.02
CA ALA A 93 14.03 -8.73 1.89
C ALA A 93 13.23 -8.12 0.73
N LEU A 94 13.88 -7.31 -0.09
CA LEU A 94 13.24 -6.59 -1.19
C LEU A 94 14.25 -6.30 -2.31
N GLN A 95 13.90 -6.68 -3.54
CA GLN A 95 14.62 -6.31 -4.76
C GLN A 95 13.77 -5.36 -5.60
N GLY A 96 14.41 -4.45 -6.32
CA GLY A 96 13.75 -3.61 -7.33
C GLY A 96 13.10 -2.31 -6.85
N LEU A 97 12.93 -2.10 -5.54
CA LEU A 97 12.37 -0.86 -4.98
C LEU A 97 13.42 -0.16 -4.09
N LYS A 98 13.98 0.96 -4.57
CA LYS A 98 15.15 1.63 -3.95
C LYS A 98 14.83 2.73 -2.92
N TYR A 99 13.56 2.95 -2.57
CA TYR A 99 13.14 4.09 -1.74
C TYR A 99 12.04 3.78 -0.73
N VAL A 100 11.79 2.50 -0.45
CA VAL A 100 10.82 2.11 0.57
C VAL A 100 11.56 2.10 1.90
N ASN A 101 10.98 2.73 2.93
CA ASN A 101 11.28 2.31 4.30
C ASN A 101 11.03 0.80 4.36
N ASN A 102 11.66 0.03 5.25
CA ASN A 102 11.49 -1.44 5.29
C ASN A 102 10.06 -1.91 5.66
N GLU A 103 9.04 -1.08 5.44
CA GLU A 103 7.64 -1.33 5.65
C GLU A 103 6.74 -0.55 4.66
N MET A 104 5.50 -1.00 4.55
CA MET A 104 4.39 -0.37 3.84
C MET A 104 3.14 -0.42 4.74
N ASP A 105 2.23 0.56 4.65
CA ASP A 105 0.96 0.49 5.40
C ASP A 105 0.18 -0.78 5.00
N ARG A 106 -0.39 -1.49 5.98
CA ARG A 106 -1.12 -2.74 5.70
C ARG A 106 -2.27 -2.50 4.72
N ASN A 107 -2.95 -1.35 4.78
CA ASN A 107 -4.05 -0.99 3.90
C ASN A 107 -3.60 -0.68 2.46
N GLU A 108 -2.31 -0.38 2.26
CA GLU A 108 -1.72 -0.25 0.93
C GLU A 108 -1.32 -1.61 0.36
N ALA A 109 -0.97 -2.58 1.21
CA ALA A 109 -0.52 -3.92 0.85
C ALA A 109 -1.68 -4.87 0.45
N CYS A 110 -2.50 -4.46 -0.53
CA CYS A 110 -3.73 -5.16 -0.90
C CYS A 110 -3.53 -6.61 -1.34
N PHE A 111 -2.50 -6.87 -2.17
CA PHE A 111 -2.21 -8.22 -2.65
C PHE A 111 -1.77 -9.16 -1.54
N CYS A 112 -0.82 -8.72 -0.70
CA CYS A 112 -0.30 -9.53 0.42
C CYS A 112 -1.40 -9.82 1.45
N SER A 113 -2.22 -8.81 1.76
CA SER A 113 -3.37 -8.97 2.66
C SER A 113 -4.38 -9.97 2.10
N TRP A 114 -4.67 -9.90 0.80
CA TRP A 114 -5.56 -10.86 0.15
C TRP A 114 -5.03 -12.29 0.20
N ALA A 115 -3.72 -12.48 -0.07
CA ALA A 115 -3.08 -13.79 -0.06
C ALA A 115 -3.11 -14.46 1.32
N ILE A 116 -2.83 -13.72 2.39
CA ILE A 116 -2.86 -14.28 3.75
C ILE A 116 -4.28 -14.51 4.28
N ALA A 117 -5.28 -13.80 3.76
CA ALA A 117 -6.68 -13.94 4.19
C ALA A 117 -7.39 -15.15 3.57
N GLN A 118 -6.82 -15.77 2.54
CA GLN A 118 -7.39 -16.98 1.95
C GLN A 118 -7.40 -18.14 2.94
N LYS A 119 -8.29 -19.12 2.76
CA LYS A 119 -8.34 -20.32 3.61
C LYS A 119 -7.30 -21.37 3.22
N ASP A 120 -6.98 -21.46 1.93
CA ASP A 120 -6.05 -22.42 1.36
C ASP A 120 -4.64 -21.83 1.25
N ASN A 121 -3.62 -22.67 1.20
CA ASN A 121 -2.22 -22.23 1.09
C ASN A 121 -1.78 -22.02 -0.37
N GLU A 122 -2.74 -21.71 -1.25
CA GLU A 122 -2.50 -21.56 -2.67
C GLU A 122 -1.77 -20.26 -2.99
N VAL A 123 -1.03 -20.29 -4.09
CA VAL A 123 -0.37 -19.09 -4.62
C VAL A 123 -1.43 -18.17 -5.21
N LEU A 124 -1.45 -16.91 -4.75
CA LEU A 124 -2.25 -15.88 -5.39
C LEU A 124 -1.57 -15.45 -6.68
N VAL A 125 -2.18 -15.72 -7.83
CA VAL A 125 -1.73 -15.22 -9.13
C VAL A 125 -2.73 -14.20 -9.67
N VAL A 126 -2.23 -13.04 -10.06
CA VAL A 126 -2.97 -11.95 -10.70
C VAL A 126 -2.21 -11.59 -11.98
N GLU A 127 -2.75 -12.00 -13.12
CA GLU A 127 -2.11 -11.80 -14.43
C GLU A 127 -2.08 -10.32 -14.83
N ASP A 128 -3.21 -9.63 -14.66
CA ASP A 128 -3.33 -8.18 -14.83
C ASP A 128 -4.30 -7.57 -13.80
N ALA A 129 -3.73 -6.93 -12.78
CA ALA A 129 -4.43 -6.30 -11.68
C ALA A 129 -5.34 -5.15 -12.14
N SER A 130 -5.10 -4.55 -13.32
CA SER A 130 -5.99 -3.52 -13.87
C SER A 130 -7.31 -4.09 -14.40
N GLN A 131 -7.34 -5.40 -14.70
CA GLN A 131 -8.53 -6.13 -15.15
C GLN A 131 -9.15 -6.97 -14.04
N ASP A 132 -8.48 -7.08 -12.89
CA ASP A 132 -8.97 -7.85 -11.76
C ASP A 132 -9.86 -6.99 -10.86
N ALA A 133 -11.15 -7.33 -10.79
CA ALA A 133 -12.13 -6.60 -9.98
C ALA A 133 -11.78 -6.54 -8.48
N ARG A 134 -10.91 -7.44 -7.99
CA ARG A 134 -10.42 -7.42 -6.61
C ARG A 134 -9.40 -6.31 -6.38
N PHE A 135 -8.68 -5.86 -7.42
CA PHE A 135 -7.49 -5.01 -7.27
C PHE A 135 -7.50 -3.72 -8.09
N ALA A 136 -8.30 -3.63 -9.16
CA ALA A 136 -8.26 -2.54 -10.14
C ALA A 136 -8.39 -1.13 -9.53
N ASP A 137 -9.14 -1.00 -8.44
CA ASP A 137 -9.41 0.27 -7.76
C ASP A 137 -8.36 0.65 -6.69
N TYR A 138 -7.41 -0.22 -6.36
CA TYR A 138 -6.36 0.09 -5.39
C TYR A 138 -5.31 1.03 -5.98
N ASP A 139 -4.79 1.95 -5.16
CA ASP A 139 -3.85 2.97 -5.62
C ASP A 139 -2.54 2.37 -6.19
N LEU A 140 -2.08 1.21 -5.69
CA LEU A 140 -0.93 0.49 -6.27
C LEU A 140 -1.13 0.08 -7.74
N VAL A 141 -2.39 -0.08 -8.17
CA VAL A 141 -2.77 -0.49 -9.53
C VAL A 141 -3.16 0.71 -10.38
N ALA A 142 -3.90 1.66 -9.79
CA ALA A 142 -4.45 2.82 -10.47
C ALA A 142 -3.46 3.99 -10.63
N ARG A 143 -2.31 3.97 -9.91
CA ARG A 143 -1.29 5.03 -10.02
C ARG A 143 -0.71 5.15 -11.42
N LYS A 144 -0.31 6.37 -11.80
CA LYS A 144 0.30 6.65 -13.10
C LYS A 144 1.72 6.12 -13.21
N ASP A 145 2.50 6.30 -12.15
CA ASP A 145 3.91 5.94 -12.13
C ASP A 145 4.09 4.55 -11.52
N HIS A 146 4.73 3.67 -12.29
CA HIS A 146 5.06 2.29 -11.89
C HIS A 146 3.85 1.49 -11.33
N PRO A 147 2.70 1.42 -12.02
CA PRO A 147 1.57 0.65 -11.52
C PRO A 147 1.90 -0.84 -11.47
N ILE A 148 1.36 -1.54 -10.47
CA ILE A 148 1.43 -3.00 -10.41
C ILE A 148 0.41 -3.58 -11.40
N ARG A 149 0.87 -4.50 -12.24
CA ARG A 149 0.05 -5.22 -13.23
C ARG A 149 0.02 -6.70 -12.90
N PHE A 150 1.19 -7.33 -12.90
CA PHE A 150 1.33 -8.71 -12.48
C PHE A 150 1.64 -8.80 -10.98
N TYR A 151 1.03 -9.77 -10.30
CA TYR A 151 1.39 -10.18 -8.95
C TYR A 151 1.31 -11.70 -8.83
N ALA A 152 2.34 -12.30 -8.23
CA ALA A 152 2.31 -13.68 -7.75
C ALA A 152 2.82 -13.67 -6.31
N GLY A 153 2.05 -14.23 -5.39
CA GLY A 153 2.38 -14.25 -3.97
C GLY A 153 2.10 -15.59 -3.34
N ALA A 154 3.14 -16.27 -2.84
CA ALA A 154 3.01 -17.52 -2.11
C ALA A 154 2.95 -17.22 -0.60
N PRO A 155 1.95 -17.74 0.15
CA PRO A 155 1.86 -17.50 1.59
C PRO A 155 3.04 -18.18 2.33
N LEU A 156 3.62 -17.46 3.28
CA LEU A 156 4.62 -17.98 4.22
C LEU A 156 3.89 -18.58 5.42
N VAL A 157 3.78 -19.90 5.45
CA VAL A 157 2.98 -20.64 6.44
C VAL A 157 3.88 -21.11 7.58
N ALA A 158 3.53 -20.76 8.81
CA ALA A 158 4.17 -21.25 10.02
C ALA A 158 3.82 -22.73 10.29
N PRO A 159 4.60 -23.46 11.11
CA PRO A 159 4.34 -24.87 11.39
C PRO A 159 2.96 -25.18 12.00
N ASP A 160 2.33 -24.19 12.64
CA ASP A 160 1.00 -24.26 13.24
C ASP A 160 -0.12 -23.89 12.25
N GLY A 161 0.22 -23.58 11.00
CA GLY A 161 -0.72 -23.25 9.93
C GLY A 161 -0.97 -21.76 9.72
N HIS A 162 -0.47 -20.88 10.60
CA HIS A 162 -0.69 -19.44 10.46
C HIS A 162 0.11 -18.84 9.31
N LYS A 163 -0.54 -17.99 8.51
CA LYS A 163 0.10 -17.30 7.37
C LYS A 163 0.73 -16.00 7.82
N LEU A 164 2.05 -15.95 7.88
CA LEU A 164 2.75 -14.81 8.46
C LEU A 164 3.04 -13.69 7.45
N GLY A 165 2.99 -14.00 6.15
CA GLY A 165 3.25 -13.05 5.08
C GLY A 165 3.35 -13.73 3.72
N THR A 166 4.11 -13.16 2.79
CA THR A 166 4.24 -13.67 1.42
C THR A 166 5.66 -13.59 0.86
N LEU A 167 5.98 -14.51 -0.05
CA LEU A 167 7.07 -14.38 -1.03
C LEU A 167 6.49 -13.99 -2.39
#